data_AF-A0A0R3EUJ0-F1
#
_entry.id   AF-A0A0R3EUJ0-F1
#
_cell.length_a   1.000
_cell.length_b   1.000
_cell.length_c   1.000
_cell.angle_alpha   90.00
_cell.angle_beta   90.00
_cell.angle_gamma   90.00
#
_symmetry.space_group_name_H-M   'P 1'
#
loop_
_entity.id
_entity.type
_entity.pdbx_description
1 polymer ?
#
loop_
_entity_poly.entity_id
_entity_poly.type
_entity_poly.pdbx_seq_one_letter_code
_entity_poly.pdbx_strand_id
1 'polypeptide(L)'
;MIKPPPQLDPIRLELAAGLYDSVVWQLEVYCDDTQRYCLVIQDAARLQGLADLIAWQADNFRRRATIIRATNQMYANYFAGEVAVCDDAAGFEASMRVPPAPPIPDRSSTIDFTLLAPARQLLEEAHGVLSRGGQSELTEWAAEQARAFYAWCHPPVNL
;
A
#
# COMPACT_ATOMS: atom_id res chain seq x y z
N MET A 1 12.09 32.81 -11.31
CA MET A 1 11.50 31.46 -11.44
C MET A 1 11.10 30.97 -10.06
N ILE A 2 9.82 30.66 -9.87
CA ILE A 2 9.33 30.00 -8.64
C ILE A 2 9.75 28.52 -8.77
N LYS A 3 10.53 28.01 -7.83
CA LYS A 3 10.88 26.58 -7.80
C LYS A 3 9.62 25.81 -7.43
N PRO A 4 9.18 24.81 -8.22
CA PRO A 4 8.03 24.00 -7.84
C PRO A 4 8.33 23.32 -6.49
N PRO A 5 7.33 23.19 -5.60
CA PRO A 5 7.51 22.51 -4.33
C PRO A 5 8.00 21.07 -4.55
N PRO A 6 8.77 20.49 -3.61
CA PRO A 6 9.24 19.12 -3.73
C PRO A 6 8.04 18.17 -3.85
N GLN A 7 8.04 17.35 -4.89
CA GLN A 7 7.02 16.36 -5.12
C GLN A 7 7.27 15.13 -4.25
N LEU A 8 6.60 15.11 -3.10
CA LEU A 8 6.80 14.09 -2.08
C LEU A 8 5.82 12.90 -2.21
N ASP A 9 4.85 12.96 -3.11
CA ASP A 9 3.84 11.90 -3.25
C ASP A 9 4.43 10.56 -3.70
N PRO A 10 5.32 10.48 -4.72
CA PRO A 10 5.92 9.20 -5.12
C PRO A 10 6.67 8.53 -3.98
N ILE A 11 7.49 9.29 -3.24
CA ILE A 11 8.29 8.73 -2.14
C ILE A 11 7.43 8.31 -0.96
N ARG A 12 6.31 9.00 -0.69
CA ARG A 12 5.34 8.59 0.34
C ARG A 12 4.64 7.28 -0.03
N LEU A 13 4.25 7.12 -1.30
CA LEU A 13 3.66 5.88 -1.79
C LEU A 13 4.64 4.71 -1.72
N GLU A 14 5.90 4.93 -2.11
CA GLU A 14 6.96 3.91 -2.01
C GLU A 14 7.26 3.53 -0.56
N LEU A 15 7.31 4.51 0.36
CA LEU A 15 7.49 4.25 1.78
C LEU A 15 6.32 3.45 2.37
N ALA A 16 5.08 3.82 2.03
CA ALA A 16 3.90 3.06 2.45
C ALA A 16 3.90 1.63 1.88
N ALA A 17 4.35 1.45 0.63
CA ALA A 17 4.50 0.12 0.03
C ALA A 17 5.52 -0.74 0.79
N GLY A 18 6.64 -0.18 1.24
CA GLY A 18 7.60 -0.92 2.08
C GLY A 18 7.05 -1.30 3.47
N LEU A 19 6.20 -0.46 4.06
CA LEU A 19 5.47 -0.80 5.29
C LEU A 19 4.46 -1.93 5.03
N TYR A 20 3.81 -1.94 3.88
CA TYR A 20 2.90 -3.01 3.48
C TYR A 20 3.65 -4.34 3.26
N ASP A 21 4.82 -4.34 2.64
CA ASP A 21 5.65 -5.55 2.52
C ASP A 21 5.99 -6.14 3.90
N SER A 22 6.25 -5.26 4.88
CA SER A 22 6.54 -5.68 6.26
C SER A 22 5.32 -6.33 6.92
N VAL A 23 4.10 -5.85 6.63
CA VAL A 23 2.85 -6.47 7.06
C VAL A 23 2.66 -7.83 6.39
N VAL A 24 2.85 -7.91 5.07
CA VAL A 24 2.75 -9.15 4.29
C VAL A 24 3.66 -10.22 4.88
N TRP A 25 4.93 -9.89 5.08
CA TRP A 25 5.90 -10.80 5.67
C TRP A 25 5.47 -11.31 7.06
N GLN A 26 4.93 -10.44 7.91
CA GLN A 26 4.43 -10.86 9.23
C GLN A 26 3.26 -11.85 9.12
N LEU A 27 2.32 -11.59 8.21
CA LEU A 27 1.17 -12.47 7.99
C LEU A 27 1.60 -13.82 7.42
N GLU A 28 2.53 -13.83 6.46
CA GLU A 28 3.09 -15.05 5.87
C GLU A 28 3.80 -15.91 6.92
N VAL A 29 4.59 -15.31 7.83
CA VAL A 29 5.21 -16.04 8.95
C VAL A 29 4.17 -16.72 9.84
N TYR A 30 3.01 -16.11 10.06
CA TYR A 30 1.93 -16.74 10.82
C TYR A 30 1.31 -17.92 10.07
N CYS A 31 1.14 -17.78 8.75
CA CYS A 31 0.63 -18.84 7.88
C CYS A 31 1.60 -20.02 7.74
N ASP A 32 2.91 -19.77 7.77
CA ASP A 32 3.94 -20.82 7.68
C ASP A 32 4.02 -21.69 8.95
N ASP A 33 3.72 -21.11 10.13
CA ASP A 33 3.78 -21.80 11.43
C ASP A 33 2.44 -21.73 12.19
N THR A 34 1.37 -22.18 11.54
CA THR A 34 0.01 -22.15 12.09
C THR A 34 -0.13 -22.82 13.45
N GLN A 35 0.69 -23.85 13.76
CA GLN A 35 0.67 -24.53 15.05
C GLN A 35 1.18 -23.63 16.17
N ARG A 36 2.31 -22.94 15.96
CA ARG A 36 2.88 -22.01 16.95
C ARG A 36 1.95 -20.84 17.24
N TYR A 37 1.24 -20.37 16.22
CA TYR A 37 0.34 -19.22 16.32
C TYR A 37 -1.12 -19.60 16.58
N CYS A 38 -1.40 -20.89 16.87
CA CYS A 38 -2.73 -21.40 17.19
C CYS A 38 -3.80 -21.06 16.13
N LEU A 39 -3.41 -21.00 14.85
CA LEU A 39 -4.31 -20.68 13.75
C LEU A 39 -4.98 -21.94 13.21
N VAL A 40 -6.31 -21.88 13.07
CA VAL A 40 -7.04 -22.89 12.30
C VAL A 40 -6.83 -22.64 10.80
N ILE A 41 -6.92 -23.71 9.98
CA ILE A 41 -6.67 -23.67 8.52
C ILE A 41 -7.46 -22.55 7.83
N GLN A 42 -8.71 -22.34 8.23
CA GLN A 42 -9.58 -21.32 7.64
C GLN A 42 -9.11 -19.90 7.98
N ASP A 43 -8.57 -19.68 9.17
CA ASP A 43 -8.04 -18.38 9.59
C ASP A 43 -6.70 -18.10 8.92
N ALA A 44 -5.85 -19.11 8.79
CA ALA A 44 -4.62 -19.01 8.00
C ALA A 44 -4.92 -18.63 6.53
N ALA A 45 -5.93 -19.26 5.91
CA ALA A 45 -6.34 -18.92 4.54
C ALA A 45 -6.86 -17.46 4.42
N ARG A 46 -7.56 -16.94 5.44
CA ARG A 46 -8.00 -15.54 5.47
C ARG A 46 -6.83 -14.57 5.63
N LEU A 47 -5.87 -14.89 6.48
CA LEU A 47 -4.65 -14.10 6.65
C LEU A 47 -3.80 -14.11 5.38
N GLN A 48 -3.71 -15.24 4.69
CA GLN A 48 -3.05 -15.31 3.37
C GLN A 48 -3.76 -14.43 2.35
N GLY A 49 -5.10 -14.52 2.25
CA GLY A 49 -5.86 -13.67 1.34
C GLY A 49 -5.70 -12.17 1.65
N LEU A 50 -5.51 -11.81 2.93
CA LEU A 50 -5.21 -10.44 3.32
C LEU A 50 -3.80 -10.03 2.90
N ALA A 51 -2.81 -10.91 3.12
CA ALA A 51 -1.44 -10.69 2.69
C ALA A 51 -1.37 -10.47 1.17
N ASP A 52 -2.03 -11.32 0.38
CA ASP A 52 -2.10 -11.19 -1.08
C ASP A 52 -2.69 -9.84 -1.51
N LEU A 53 -3.77 -9.40 -0.84
CA LEU A 53 -4.41 -8.12 -1.12
C LEU A 53 -3.52 -6.91 -0.74
N ILE A 54 -2.83 -6.98 0.39
CA ILE A 54 -1.89 -5.93 0.83
C ILE A 54 -0.68 -5.86 -0.11
N ALA A 55 -0.13 -7.01 -0.53
CA ALA A 55 0.96 -7.09 -1.51
C ALA A 55 0.55 -6.47 -2.85
N TRP A 56 -0.64 -6.81 -3.35
CA TRP A 56 -1.20 -6.20 -4.56
C TRP A 56 -1.33 -4.67 -4.42
N GLN A 57 -1.75 -4.18 -3.26
CA GLN A 57 -1.86 -2.74 -3.02
C GLN A 57 -0.49 -2.05 -2.94
N ALA A 58 0.52 -2.70 -2.36
CA ALA A 58 1.90 -2.20 -2.34
C ALA A 58 2.47 -2.03 -3.76
N ASP A 59 2.25 -3.01 -4.62
CA ASP A 59 2.64 -2.93 -6.04
C ASP A 59 1.89 -1.83 -6.78
N ASN A 60 0.61 -1.62 -6.48
CA ASN A 60 -0.13 -0.49 -7.04
C ASN A 60 0.42 0.86 -6.59
N PHE A 61 0.85 1.01 -5.33
CA PHE A 61 1.49 2.23 -4.86
C PHE A 61 2.81 2.49 -5.59
N ARG A 62 3.67 1.47 -5.77
CA ARG A 62 4.91 1.60 -6.57
C ARG A 62 4.60 1.97 -8.02
N ARG A 63 3.63 1.30 -8.65
CA ARG A 63 3.17 1.61 -10.01
C ARG A 63 2.72 3.07 -10.13
N ARG A 64 1.90 3.56 -9.19
CA ARG A 64 1.45 4.96 -9.19
C ARG A 64 2.61 5.93 -8.98
N ALA A 65 3.55 5.63 -8.08
CA ALA A 65 4.75 6.43 -7.90
C ALA A 65 5.57 6.55 -9.20
N THR A 66 5.76 5.45 -9.93
CA THR A 66 6.43 5.44 -11.25
C THR A 66 5.71 6.33 -12.26
N ILE A 67 4.38 6.23 -12.37
CA ILE A 67 3.57 7.05 -13.29
C ILE A 67 3.70 8.55 -12.97
N ILE A 68 3.68 8.91 -11.69
CA ILE A 68 3.81 10.30 -11.26
C ILE A 68 5.21 10.83 -11.60
N ARG A 69 6.27 10.07 -11.31
CA ARG A 69 7.65 10.44 -11.67
C ARG A 69 7.79 10.68 -13.17
N ALA A 70 7.27 9.79 -14.00
CA ALA A 70 7.31 9.92 -15.45
C ALA A 70 6.54 11.16 -15.94
N THR A 71 5.32 11.37 -15.43
CA THR A 71 4.50 12.55 -15.75
C THR A 71 5.21 13.85 -15.37
N ASN A 72 5.86 13.88 -14.21
CA ASN A 72 6.61 15.05 -13.76
C ASN A 72 7.81 15.37 -14.63
N GLN A 73 8.52 14.34 -15.10
CA GLN A 73 9.63 14.52 -16.02
C GLN A 73 9.13 15.10 -17.36
N MET A 74 8.03 14.58 -17.89
CA MET A 74 7.42 15.12 -19.11
C MET A 74 7.07 16.60 -18.95
N TYR A 75 6.50 17.01 -17.81
CA TYR A 75 6.24 18.41 -17.53
C TYR A 75 7.52 19.25 -17.41
N ALA A 76 8.55 18.73 -16.74
CA ALA A 76 9.83 19.43 -16.62
C ALA A 76 10.47 19.69 -18.00
N ASN A 77 10.49 18.67 -18.86
CA ASN A 77 11.02 18.76 -20.22
C ASN A 77 10.21 19.75 -21.07
N TYR A 78 8.87 19.70 -20.98
CA TYR A 78 8.01 20.67 -21.64
C TYR A 78 8.32 22.12 -21.23
N PHE A 79 8.46 22.38 -19.93
CA PHE A 79 8.79 23.72 -19.42
C PHE A 79 10.22 24.16 -19.75
N ALA A 80 11.13 23.23 -20.00
CA ALA A 80 12.48 23.50 -20.49
C ALA A 80 12.54 23.76 -22.01
N GLY A 81 11.43 23.59 -22.75
CA GLY A 81 11.39 23.69 -24.21
C GLY A 81 11.93 22.45 -24.93
N GLU A 82 12.05 21.33 -24.21
CA GLU A 82 12.47 20.03 -24.73
C GLU A 82 11.25 19.19 -25.15
N VAL A 83 11.49 18.04 -25.79
CA VAL A 83 10.43 17.08 -26.11
C VAL A 83 9.86 16.51 -24.81
N ALA A 84 8.55 16.60 -24.63
CA ALA A 84 7.83 16.16 -23.43
C ALA A 84 7.69 14.63 -23.35
N VAL A 85 8.82 13.92 -23.32
CA VAL A 85 8.92 12.48 -23.08
C VAL A 85 9.67 12.23 -21.78
N CYS A 86 9.38 11.10 -21.12
CA CYS A 86 10.18 10.61 -20.01
C CYS A 86 11.34 9.74 -20.54
N ASP A 87 12.41 9.63 -19.77
CA ASP A 87 13.61 8.89 -20.20
C ASP A 87 13.42 7.37 -20.14
N ASP A 88 12.48 6.91 -19.33
CA ASP A 88 12.24 5.50 -19.04
C ASP A 88 10.84 5.07 -19.50
N ALA A 89 10.78 3.93 -20.21
CA ALA A 89 9.54 3.29 -20.62
C ALA A 89 8.71 2.77 -19.42
N ALA A 90 9.29 2.66 -18.22
CA ALA A 90 8.61 2.17 -17.02
C ALA A 90 7.32 2.94 -16.70
N GLY A 91 7.24 4.25 -16.98
CA GLY A 91 6.01 5.02 -16.80
C GLY A 91 4.88 4.57 -17.73
N PHE A 92 5.22 4.27 -18.99
CA PHE A 92 4.28 3.76 -19.99
C PHE A 92 3.87 2.32 -19.66
N GLU A 93 4.82 1.43 -19.37
CA GLU A 93 4.55 0.04 -18.98
C GLU A 93 3.68 -0.03 -17.71
N ALA A 94 4.01 0.78 -16.72
CA ALA A 94 3.23 0.94 -15.51
C ALA A 94 1.82 1.43 -15.81
N SER A 95 1.52 2.10 -16.93
CA SER A 95 0.15 2.52 -17.25
C SER A 95 -0.70 1.39 -17.86
N MET A 96 -0.08 0.46 -18.59
CA MET A 96 -0.80 -0.47 -19.47
C MET A 96 -1.46 -1.67 -18.78
N ARG A 97 -0.93 -2.17 -17.66
CA ARG A 97 -1.36 -3.46 -17.08
C ARG A 97 -1.57 -3.39 -15.58
N VAL A 98 -2.82 -3.25 -15.13
CA VAL A 98 -3.17 -3.41 -13.70
C VAL A 98 -3.65 -4.85 -13.52
N PRO A 99 -2.93 -5.70 -12.76
CA PRO A 99 -3.49 -6.98 -12.34
C PRO A 99 -4.79 -6.73 -11.55
N PRO A 100 -5.85 -7.54 -11.73
CA PRO A 100 -7.06 -7.39 -10.92
C PRO A 100 -6.74 -7.56 -9.44
N ALA A 101 -7.47 -6.81 -8.59
CA ALA A 101 -7.34 -6.93 -7.14
C ALA A 101 -7.78 -8.34 -6.68
N PRO A 102 -7.04 -8.98 -5.76
CA PRO A 102 -7.55 -10.12 -5.01
C PRO A 102 -8.86 -9.77 -4.29
N PRO A 103 -9.74 -10.74 -4.05
CA PRO A 103 -10.94 -10.51 -3.26
C PRO A 103 -10.60 -10.13 -1.83
N ILE A 104 -11.41 -9.27 -1.21
CA ILE A 104 -11.27 -8.92 0.21
C ILE A 104 -11.66 -10.15 1.04
N PRO A 105 -10.78 -10.68 1.90
CA PRO A 105 -11.12 -11.84 2.71
C PRO A 105 -12.14 -11.46 3.79
N ASP A 106 -13.09 -12.37 4.02
CA ASP A 106 -14.02 -12.25 5.12
C ASP A 106 -13.28 -12.18 6.45
N ARG A 107 -13.77 -11.32 7.32
CA ARG A 107 -13.20 -11.14 8.63
C ARG A 107 -13.64 -12.28 9.56
N SER A 108 -12.67 -12.95 10.17
CA SER A 108 -12.95 -14.02 11.15
C SER A 108 -13.16 -13.44 12.55
N SER A 109 -14.11 -14.01 13.29
CA SER A 109 -14.30 -13.76 14.72
C SER A 109 -13.36 -14.61 15.60
N THR A 110 -12.69 -15.62 15.03
CA THR A 110 -11.85 -16.58 15.79
C THR A 110 -10.37 -16.25 15.77
N ILE A 111 -9.92 -15.32 14.92
CA ILE A 111 -8.54 -14.83 14.92
C ILE A 111 -8.26 -14.07 16.23
N ASP A 112 -7.18 -14.43 16.92
CA ASP A 112 -6.69 -13.63 18.05
C ASP A 112 -6.17 -12.28 17.52
N PHE A 113 -6.93 -11.21 17.76
CA PHE A 113 -6.55 -9.86 17.34
C PHE A 113 -5.29 -9.36 18.06
N THR A 114 -4.86 -9.98 19.15
CA THR A 114 -3.58 -9.67 19.79
C THR A 114 -2.40 -10.01 18.87
N LEU A 115 -2.50 -11.11 18.11
CA LEU A 115 -1.51 -11.52 17.11
C LEU A 115 -1.32 -10.47 16.00
N LEU A 116 -2.38 -9.73 15.68
CA LEU A 116 -2.38 -8.71 14.63
C LEU A 116 -1.87 -7.34 15.09
N ALA A 117 -1.43 -7.20 16.34
CA ALA A 117 -0.92 -5.92 16.86
C ALA A 117 0.28 -5.36 16.05
N PRO A 118 1.28 -6.16 15.67
CA PRO A 118 2.41 -5.66 14.87
C PRO A 118 1.97 -5.15 13.50
N ALA A 119 1.07 -5.87 12.82
CA ALA A 119 0.51 -5.46 11.53
C ALA A 119 -0.26 -4.14 11.65
N ARG A 120 -1.06 -3.97 12.71
CA ARG A 120 -1.75 -2.69 12.99
C ARG A 120 -0.79 -1.52 13.13
N GLN A 121 0.31 -1.70 13.86
CA GLN A 121 1.29 -0.62 14.06
C GLN A 121 1.90 -0.16 12.73
N LEU A 122 2.25 -1.10 11.85
CA LEU A 122 2.80 -0.79 10.53
C LEU A 122 1.76 -0.08 9.63
N LEU A 123 0.49 -0.50 9.70
CA LEU A 123 -0.59 0.12 8.94
C LEU A 123 -0.94 1.53 9.45
N GLU A 124 -0.86 1.75 10.77
CA GLU A 124 -0.98 3.07 11.37
C GLU A 124 0.18 3.99 10.96
N GLU A 125 1.41 3.46 10.93
CA GLU A 125 2.57 4.20 10.42
C GLU A 125 2.40 4.57 8.94
N ALA A 126 1.94 3.62 8.10
CA ALA A 126 1.66 3.85 6.69
C ALA A 126 0.60 4.94 6.50
N HIS A 127 -0.49 4.88 7.28
CA HIS A 127 -1.49 5.95 7.32
C HIS A 127 -0.86 7.30 7.68
N GLY A 128 -0.02 7.35 8.72
CA GLY A 128 0.68 8.58 9.11
C GLY A 128 1.61 9.14 8.03
N VAL A 129 2.33 8.29 7.29
CA VAL A 129 3.15 8.71 6.14
C VAL A 129 2.28 9.35 5.04
N LEU A 130 1.15 8.73 4.72
CA LEU A 130 0.27 9.15 3.64
C LEU A 130 -0.54 10.40 4.00
N SER A 131 -1.06 10.49 5.22
CA SER A 131 -1.87 11.63 5.72
C SER A 131 -1.07 12.93 5.85
N ARG A 132 0.25 12.85 6.05
CA ARG A 132 1.14 14.03 6.06
C ARG A 132 1.35 14.62 4.66
N GLY A 133 0.80 14.01 3.61
CA GLY A 133 0.79 14.53 2.23
C GLY A 133 -0.18 15.67 1.98
N GLY A 134 -1.25 15.76 2.77
CA GLY A 134 -2.07 16.94 3.04
C GLY A 134 -2.79 17.67 1.90
N GLN A 135 -2.51 17.42 0.61
CA GLN A 135 -3.12 18.18 -0.48
C GLN A 135 -3.43 17.39 -1.76
N SER A 136 -3.06 16.12 -1.84
CA SER A 136 -3.24 15.28 -3.03
C SER A 136 -4.32 14.24 -2.78
N GLU A 137 -5.39 14.27 -3.59
CA GLU A 137 -6.50 13.28 -3.56
C GLU A 137 -5.96 11.84 -3.57
N LEU A 138 -4.83 11.63 -4.25
CA LEU A 138 -4.16 10.34 -4.31
C LEU A 138 -3.65 9.88 -2.94
N THR A 139 -2.99 10.77 -2.20
CA THR A 139 -2.44 10.44 -0.87
C THR A 139 -3.54 10.27 0.17
N GLU A 140 -4.65 10.99 0.03
CA GLU A 140 -5.84 10.81 0.86
C GLU A 140 -6.49 9.45 0.61
N TRP A 141 -6.75 9.09 -0.65
CA TRP A 141 -7.24 7.76 -1.02
C TRP A 141 -6.31 6.66 -0.48
N ALA A 142 -4.99 6.82 -0.63
CA ALA A 142 -4.03 5.85 -0.12
C ALA A 142 -4.07 5.73 1.41
N ALA A 143 -4.22 6.86 2.12
CA ALA A 143 -4.36 6.88 3.57
C ALA A 143 -5.64 6.17 4.05
N GLU A 144 -6.75 6.30 3.30
CA GLU A 144 -7.98 5.56 3.56
C GLU A 144 -7.81 4.05 3.39
N GLN A 145 -7.03 3.61 2.40
CA GLN A 145 -6.70 2.18 2.23
C GLN A 145 -5.92 1.64 3.44
N ALA A 146 -4.91 2.38 3.91
CA ALA A 146 -4.16 1.99 5.11
C ALA A 146 -5.08 1.87 6.34
N ARG A 147 -6.02 2.80 6.48
CA ARG A 147 -7.03 2.78 7.54
C ARG A 147 -7.98 1.59 7.41
N ALA A 148 -8.37 1.20 6.20
CA ALA A 148 -9.22 0.03 5.96
C ALA A 148 -8.53 -1.27 6.38
N PHE A 149 -7.26 -1.46 6.02
CA PHE A 149 -6.47 -2.61 6.48
C PHE A 149 -6.26 -2.60 7.99
N TYR A 150 -6.00 -1.43 8.59
CA TYR A 150 -5.93 -1.29 10.03
C TYR A 150 -7.23 -1.74 10.70
N ALA A 151 -8.38 -1.30 10.18
CA ALA A 151 -9.70 -1.64 10.70
C ALA A 151 -10.01 -3.14 10.57
N TRP A 152 -9.56 -3.78 9.49
CA TRP A 152 -9.65 -5.24 9.33
C TRP A 152 -8.87 -5.94 10.45
N CYS A 153 -7.66 -5.45 10.75
CA CYS A 153 -6.79 -5.99 11.78
C CYS A 153 -7.20 -5.59 13.21
N HIS A 154 -8.13 -4.64 13.41
CA HIS A 154 -8.48 -4.12 14.73
C HIS A 154 -9.68 -4.85 15.32
N PRO A 155 -9.65 -5.33 16.58
CA PRO A 155 -10.75 -6.09 17.19
C PRO A 155 -12.11 -5.42 16.99
N PRO A 156 -13.19 -6.20 16.77
CA PRO A 156 -14.51 -5.61 16.57
C PRO A 156 -14.88 -4.86 17.84
N VAL A 157 -15.29 -3.61 17.70
CA VAL A 157 -15.86 -2.86 18.83
C VAL A 157 -17.23 -3.49 19.05
N ASN A 158 -17.41 -4.23 20.14
CA ASN A 158 -18.73 -4.70 20.54
C ASN A 158 -19.67 -3.48 20.61
N LEU A 159 -20.68 -3.46 19.74
CA LEU A 159 -21.86 -2.61 19.90
C LEU A 159 -22.78 -3.22 20.96
#